data_AF-A0A1G5QMF9-F1
#
_entry.id   AF-A0A1G5QMF9-F1
#
_cell.length_a   1.000
_cell.length_b   1.000
_cell.length_c   1.000
_cell.angle_alpha   90.00
_cell.angle_beta   90.00
_cell.angle_gamma   90.00
#
_symmetry.space_group_name_H-M   'P 1'
#
loop_
_entity.id
_entity.type
_entity.pdbx_description
1 polymer ?
#
loop_
_entity_poly.entity_id
_entity_poly.type
_entity_poly.pdbx_seq_one_letter_code
_entity_poly.pdbx_strand_id
1 'polypeptide(L)'
;MKINRRREDTEENDHASLTTDQQDPLIKVLHQVISYAVRALSVLMALVILWGVVDVVYVLYQRLVQPPLLMLEIQDLLATFGAFLAVLIAIEIFINITLYLRDDVIHVKLVIATALMAVARKVIVFDYQILDPGYIWATGALLIALGITYWLVAWKHPRKVLLRQEYEDEPRDR
;
A
#
# COMPACT_ATOMS: atom_id res chain seq x y z
N MET A 1 17.09 59.41 29.27
CA MET A 1 17.27 60.33 28.13
C MET A 1 17.68 59.51 26.92
N LYS A 2 16.99 59.79 25.82
CA LYS A 2 16.91 59.14 24.50
C LYS A 2 18.13 58.37 23.94
N ILE A 3 17.80 57.15 23.44
CA ILE A 3 18.07 56.61 22.09
C ILE A 3 19.54 56.38 21.69
N ASN A 4 19.93 55.10 21.51
CA ASN A 4 20.56 54.65 20.27
C ASN A 4 20.41 53.13 20.04
N ARG A 5 19.19 52.70 19.65
CA ARG A 5 18.90 51.37 19.10
C ARG A 5 18.97 51.52 17.57
N ARG A 6 20.15 51.33 16.97
CA ARG A 6 20.33 51.44 15.51
C ARG A 6 21.56 50.69 14.99
N ARG A 7 21.68 49.40 15.30
CA ARG A 7 22.56 48.44 14.61
C ARG A 7 22.03 47.00 14.74
N GLU A 8 20.75 46.79 14.46
CA GLU A 8 20.14 45.44 14.43
C GLU A 8 19.72 44.97 13.02
N ASP A 9 19.90 45.76 11.95
CA ASP A 9 19.12 45.51 10.72
C ASP A 9 19.94 45.25 9.44
N THR A 10 20.99 44.40 9.43
CA THR A 10 21.64 44.07 8.13
C THR A 10 22.22 42.66 7.92
N GLU A 11 22.19 41.74 8.87
CA GLU A 11 22.68 40.36 8.63
C GLU A 11 21.67 39.25 8.96
N GLU A 12 20.37 39.59 8.94
CA GLU A 12 19.27 38.63 9.13
C GLU A 12 18.31 38.69 7.94
N ASN A 13 18.80 38.46 6.72
CA ASN A 13 17.93 38.28 5.55
C ASN A 13 18.59 37.57 4.35
N ASP A 14 19.42 36.55 4.60
CA ASP A 14 19.92 35.66 3.52
C ASP A 14 19.35 34.22 3.63
N HIS A 15 18.23 34.07 4.33
CA HIS A 15 17.44 32.84 4.37
C HIS A 15 15.95 33.07 4.05
N ALA A 16 15.65 34.11 3.27
CA ALA A 16 14.30 34.46 2.83
C ALA A 16 14.13 34.37 1.31
N SER A 17 14.83 33.43 0.65
CA SER A 17 14.77 33.23 -0.81
C SER A 17 14.58 31.76 -1.19
N LEU A 18 13.67 31.07 -0.50
CA LEU A 18 12.95 29.93 -1.10
C LEU A 18 11.46 30.14 -0.93
N THR A 19 11.00 31.30 -1.41
CA THR A 19 9.61 31.52 -1.80
C THR A 19 9.27 30.61 -2.99
N THR A 20 9.16 29.31 -2.76
CA THR A 20 8.42 28.41 -3.67
C THR A 20 6.92 28.50 -3.36
N ASP A 21 6.41 29.72 -3.18
CA ASP A 21 4.99 30.05 -3.24
C ASP A 21 4.66 30.65 -4.62
N GLN A 22 5.34 30.16 -5.65
CA GLN A 22 4.80 30.25 -7.00
C GLN A 22 3.97 28.99 -7.21
N GLN A 23 2.69 29.13 -6.84
CA GLN A 23 1.62 28.19 -7.15
C GLN A 23 1.52 28.04 -8.67
N ASP A 24 2.37 27.18 -9.25
CA ASP A 24 2.42 26.94 -10.67
C ASP A 24 1.04 26.41 -11.11
N PRO A 25 0.26 27.18 -11.90
CA PRO A 25 -1.10 26.80 -12.27
C PRO A 25 -1.14 25.47 -13.02
N LEU A 26 -0.05 25.09 -13.69
CA LEU A 26 0.11 23.79 -14.32
C LEU A 26 0.14 22.66 -13.29
N ILE A 27 0.89 22.83 -12.19
CA ILE A 27 0.98 21.83 -11.11
C ILE A 27 -0.39 21.60 -10.48
N LYS A 28 -1.19 22.66 -10.25
CA LYS A 28 -2.55 22.54 -9.72
C LYS A 28 -3.48 21.75 -10.65
N VAL A 29 -3.45 22.05 -11.95
CA VAL A 29 -4.26 21.34 -12.96
C VAL A 29 -3.84 19.87 -13.04
N LEU A 30 -2.54 19.58 -13.05
CA LEU A 30 -2.01 18.22 -13.03
C LEU A 30 -2.46 17.45 -11.78
N HIS A 31 -2.36 18.05 -10.60
CA HIS A 31 -2.83 17.44 -9.35
C HIS A 31 -4.33 17.11 -9.43
N GLN A 32 -5.14 18.04 -9.93
CA GLN A 32 -6.57 17.85 -10.04
C GLN A 32 -6.93 16.73 -11.04
N VAL A 33 -6.25 16.66 -12.19
CA VAL A 33 -6.42 15.56 -13.16
C VAL A 33 -6.04 14.22 -12.54
N ILE A 34 -4.92 14.15 -11.80
CA ILE A 34 -4.49 12.93 -11.10
C ILE A 34 -5.56 12.51 -10.09
N SER A 35 -6.02 13.41 -9.22
CA SER A 35 -7.04 13.08 -8.22
C SER A 35 -8.34 12.56 -8.86
N TYR A 36 -8.78 13.12 -9.99
CA TYR A 36 -9.94 12.59 -10.73
C TYR A 36 -9.66 11.20 -11.32
N ALA A 37 -8.50 11.00 -11.92
CA ALA A 37 -8.12 9.71 -12.49
C ALA A 37 -8.07 8.61 -11.42
N VAL A 38 -7.48 8.87 -10.25
CA VAL A 38 -7.40 7.87 -9.17
C VAL A 38 -8.78 7.60 -8.55
N ARG A 39 -9.67 8.60 -8.46
CA ARG A 39 -11.07 8.38 -8.05
C ARG A 39 -11.82 7.48 -9.04
N ALA A 40 -11.68 7.73 -10.34
CA ALA A 40 -12.26 6.87 -11.36
C ALA A 40 -11.70 5.44 -11.28
N LEU A 41 -10.38 5.31 -11.07
CA LEU A 41 -9.73 4.01 -10.88
C LEU A 41 -10.27 3.26 -9.66
N SER A 42 -10.51 3.96 -8.55
CA SER A 42 -11.09 3.38 -7.33
C SER A 42 -12.48 2.78 -7.60
N VAL A 43 -13.33 3.50 -8.34
CA VAL A 43 -14.67 3.02 -8.71
C VAL A 43 -14.57 1.82 -9.66
N LEU A 44 -13.71 1.89 -10.66
CA LEU A 44 -13.49 0.79 -11.60
C LEU A 44 -12.99 -0.46 -10.87
N MET A 45 -12.06 -0.32 -9.93
CA MET A 45 -11.56 -1.44 -9.12
C MET A 45 -12.65 -2.06 -8.25
N ALA A 46 -13.54 -1.25 -7.67
CA ALA A 46 -14.68 -1.79 -6.93
C ALA A 46 -15.60 -2.64 -7.82
N LEU A 47 -15.86 -2.19 -9.06
CA LEU A 47 -16.64 -2.97 -10.04
C LEU A 47 -15.93 -4.28 -10.43
N VAL A 48 -14.61 -4.24 -10.63
CA VAL A 48 -13.80 -5.44 -10.92
C VAL A 48 -13.87 -6.44 -9.77
N ILE A 49 -13.82 -5.98 -8.52
CA ILE A 49 -13.96 -6.85 -7.35
C ILE A 49 -15.35 -7.51 -7.33
N LEU A 50 -16.42 -6.73 -7.51
CA LEU A 50 -17.79 -7.26 -7.55
C LEU A 50 -17.94 -8.30 -8.66
N TRP A 51 -17.45 -8.00 -9.86
CA TRP A 51 -17.46 -8.94 -10.98
C TRP A 51 -16.66 -10.21 -10.67
N GLY A 52 -15.47 -10.06 -10.09
CA GLY A 52 -14.62 -11.20 -9.74
C GLY A 52 -15.27 -12.11 -8.70
N VAL A 53 -16.01 -11.56 -7.73
CA VAL A 53 -16.77 -12.38 -6.77
C VAL A 53 -17.88 -13.17 -7.48
N VAL A 54 -18.62 -12.53 -8.38
CA VAL A 54 -19.66 -13.21 -9.18
C VAL A 54 -19.05 -14.31 -10.04
N ASP A 55 -17.92 -14.04 -10.69
CA ASP A 55 -17.20 -15.01 -11.53
C ASP A 55 -16.74 -16.23 -10.72
N VAL A 56 -16.17 -16.02 -9.53
CA VAL A 56 -15.77 -17.10 -8.62
C VAL A 56 -16.98 -17.95 -8.21
N VAL A 57 -18.10 -17.32 -7.86
CA VAL A 57 -19.33 -18.04 -7.50
C VAL A 57 -19.85 -18.86 -8.70
N TYR A 58 -19.81 -18.28 -9.90
CA TYR A 58 -20.25 -18.94 -11.12
C TYR A 58 -19.36 -20.15 -11.47
N VAL A 59 -18.04 -19.99 -11.40
CA VAL A 59 -17.08 -21.09 -11.62
C VAL A 59 -17.32 -22.20 -10.59
N LEU A 60 -17.45 -21.86 -9.31
CA LEU A 60 -17.70 -22.85 -8.26
C LEU A 60 -19.02 -23.60 -8.52
N TYR A 61 -20.09 -22.87 -8.85
CA TYR A 61 -21.38 -23.47 -9.19
C TYR A 61 -21.26 -24.46 -10.35
N GLN A 62 -20.60 -24.06 -11.44
CA GLN A 62 -20.39 -24.94 -12.59
C GLN A 62 -19.66 -26.22 -12.19
N ARG A 63 -18.61 -26.13 -11.37
CA ARG A 63 -17.84 -27.29 -10.92
C ARG A 63 -18.66 -28.25 -10.05
N LEU A 64 -19.54 -27.75 -9.18
CA LEU A 64 -20.37 -28.61 -8.33
C LEU A 64 -21.43 -29.41 -9.11
N VAL A 65 -21.95 -28.84 -10.20
CA VAL A 65 -23.01 -29.47 -11.01
C VAL A 65 -22.48 -30.33 -12.16
N GLN A 66 -21.17 -30.30 -12.44
CA GLN A 66 -20.56 -31.20 -13.41
C GLN A 66 -20.50 -32.65 -12.84
N PRO A 67 -20.77 -33.68 -13.66
CA PRO A 67 -20.62 -35.07 -13.24
C PRO A 67 -19.12 -35.46 -13.18
N PRO A 68 -18.64 -36.22 -12.17
CA PRO A 68 -19.32 -36.75 -10.99
C PRO A 68 -19.70 -35.66 -9.98
N LEU A 69 -20.98 -35.62 -9.63
CA LEU A 69 -21.54 -34.57 -8.78
C LEU A 69 -20.82 -34.51 -7.43
N LEU A 70 -20.51 -33.29 -6.97
CA LEU A 70 -19.89 -33.00 -5.68
C LEU A 70 -18.48 -33.59 -5.45
N MET A 71 -17.80 -34.07 -6.48
CA MET A 71 -16.37 -34.42 -6.41
C MET A 71 -15.53 -33.30 -7.02
N LEU A 72 -14.80 -32.57 -6.18
CA LEU A 72 -13.75 -31.65 -6.65
C LEU A 72 -12.41 -32.39 -6.69
N GLU A 73 -11.85 -32.50 -7.88
CA GLU A 73 -10.48 -32.95 -8.06
C GLU A 73 -9.48 -31.87 -7.61
N ILE A 74 -8.26 -32.27 -7.26
CA ILE A 74 -7.22 -31.36 -6.78
C ILE A 74 -6.94 -30.25 -7.81
N GLN A 75 -6.97 -30.58 -9.11
CA GLN A 75 -6.76 -29.61 -10.18
C GLN A 75 -7.88 -28.57 -10.27
N ASP A 76 -9.13 -28.97 -10.05
CA ASP A 76 -10.26 -28.05 -9.98
C ASP A 76 -10.21 -27.17 -8.73
N LEU A 77 -9.75 -27.71 -7.60
CA LEU A 77 -9.52 -26.94 -6.39
C LEU A 77 -8.44 -25.88 -6.59
N LEU A 78 -7.30 -26.24 -7.18
CA LEU A 78 -6.21 -25.31 -7.51
C LEU A 78 -6.65 -24.22 -8.49
N ALA A 79 -7.43 -24.58 -9.51
CA ALA A 79 -8.01 -23.61 -10.45
C ALA A 79 -8.96 -22.63 -9.74
N THR A 80 -9.79 -23.12 -8.83
CA THR A 80 -10.72 -22.28 -8.05
C THR A 80 -9.94 -21.36 -7.10
N PHE A 81 -8.88 -21.84 -6.45
CA PHE A 81 -7.98 -20.99 -5.66
C PHE A 81 -7.35 -19.89 -6.51
N GLY A 82 -6.97 -20.17 -7.76
CA GLY A 82 -6.52 -19.14 -8.70
C GLY A 82 -7.53 -18.01 -8.89
N ALA A 83 -8.82 -18.34 -9.05
CA ALA A 83 -9.89 -17.35 -9.15
C ALA A 83 -10.08 -16.56 -7.84
N PHE A 84 -10.07 -17.23 -6.68
CA PHE A 84 -10.07 -16.55 -5.38
C PHE A 84 -8.86 -15.61 -5.21
N LEU A 85 -7.66 -16.05 -5.62
CA LEU A 85 -6.46 -15.24 -5.57
C LEU A 85 -6.56 -14.00 -6.45
N ALA A 86 -7.16 -14.11 -7.63
CA ALA A 86 -7.39 -12.97 -8.52
C ALA A 86 -8.26 -11.89 -7.85
N VAL A 87 -9.34 -12.31 -7.15
CA VAL A 87 -10.17 -11.40 -6.37
C VAL A 87 -9.39 -10.76 -5.22
N LEU A 88 -8.58 -11.55 -4.50
CA LEU A 88 -7.77 -11.05 -3.39
C LEU A 88 -6.73 -10.03 -3.86
N ILE A 89 -6.13 -10.22 -5.04
CA ILE A 89 -5.23 -9.24 -5.65
C ILE A 89 -5.99 -7.95 -5.99
N ALA A 90 -7.21 -8.05 -6.53
CA ALA A 90 -8.02 -6.87 -6.84
C ALA A 90 -8.36 -6.06 -5.57
N ILE A 91 -8.70 -6.74 -4.48
CA ILE A 91 -8.94 -6.10 -3.17
C ILE A 91 -7.67 -5.42 -2.65
N GLU A 92 -6.52 -6.09 -2.74
CA GLU A 92 -5.23 -5.53 -2.31
C GLU A 92 -4.89 -4.23 -3.06
N ILE A 93 -5.08 -4.24 -4.39
CA ILE A 93 -4.88 -3.08 -5.25
C ILE A 93 -5.86 -1.96 -4.90
N PHE A 94 -7.14 -2.28 -4.63
CA PHE A 94 -8.13 -1.30 -4.22
C PHE A 94 -7.76 -0.60 -2.91
N ILE A 95 -7.27 -1.35 -1.91
CA ILE A 95 -6.80 -0.78 -0.64
C ILE A 95 -5.60 0.15 -0.88
N ASN A 96 -4.65 -0.25 -1.72
CA ASN A 96 -3.51 0.60 -2.09
C ASN A 96 -3.94 1.92 -2.77
N ILE A 97 -4.92 1.86 -3.67
CA ILE A 97 -5.42 3.04 -4.39
C ILE A 97 -6.21 3.97 -3.46
N THR A 98 -7.09 3.40 -2.62
CA THR A 98 -7.90 4.21 -1.69
C THR A 98 -7.07 4.88 -0.60
N LEU A 99 -5.96 4.26 -0.19
CA LEU A 99 -5.00 4.89 0.71
C LEU A 99 -4.32 6.10 0.07
N TYR A 100 -4.01 6.05 -1.23
CA TYR A 100 -3.52 7.22 -1.96
C TYR A 100 -4.56 8.35 -1.96
N LEU A 101 -5.85 8.03 -2.13
CA LEU A 101 -6.95 9.00 -2.07
C LEU A 101 -7.17 9.66 -0.71
N ARG A 102 -6.85 8.95 0.37
CA ARG A 102 -7.19 9.38 1.73
C ARG A 102 -6.18 10.37 2.30
N ASP A 103 -4.90 10.11 2.08
CA ASP A 103 -3.82 10.81 2.78
C ASP A 103 -2.95 11.65 1.82
N ASP A 104 -3.24 11.66 0.51
CA ASP A 104 -2.45 12.31 -0.57
C ASP A 104 -0.93 12.03 -0.52
N VAL A 105 -0.53 11.00 0.24
CA VAL A 105 0.85 10.60 0.49
C VAL A 105 1.02 9.10 0.24
N ILE A 106 2.06 8.77 -0.51
CA ILE A 106 2.40 7.38 -0.83
C ILE A 106 2.93 6.69 0.42
N HIS A 107 2.12 5.79 0.98
CA HIS A 107 2.51 4.96 2.12
C HIS A 107 3.44 3.82 1.67
N VAL A 108 4.72 4.15 1.47
CA VAL A 108 5.73 3.21 0.96
C VAL A 108 5.79 1.92 1.79
N LYS A 109 5.63 2.00 3.11
CA LYS A 109 5.61 0.82 3.99
C LYS A 109 4.44 -0.13 3.66
N LEU A 110 3.26 0.42 3.39
CA LEU A 110 2.07 -0.36 3.06
C LEU A 110 2.22 -0.98 1.67
N VAL A 111 2.72 -0.22 0.68
CA VAL A 111 2.96 -0.73 -0.68
C VAL A 111 3.94 -1.91 -0.66
N ILE A 112 5.07 -1.80 0.06
CA ILE A 112 6.03 -2.92 0.16
C ILE A 112 5.42 -4.12 0.90
N ALA A 113 4.65 -3.87 1.96
CA ALA A 113 3.95 -4.95 2.67
C ALA A 113 2.95 -5.67 1.76
N THR A 114 2.20 -4.94 0.93
CA THR A 114 1.27 -5.55 -0.05
C THR A 114 2.00 -6.31 -1.14
N ALA A 115 3.19 -5.86 -1.59
CA ALA A 115 4.01 -6.61 -2.53
C ALA A 115 4.51 -7.93 -1.93
N LEU A 116 5.00 -7.90 -0.68
CA LEU A 116 5.42 -9.10 0.04
C LEU A 116 4.24 -10.06 0.24
N MET A 117 3.07 -9.54 0.65
CA MET A 117 1.85 -10.32 0.84
C MET A 117 1.35 -10.93 -0.47
N ALA A 118 1.41 -10.21 -1.58
CA ALA A 118 1.02 -10.71 -2.90
C ALA A 118 1.91 -11.86 -3.38
N VAL A 119 3.24 -11.75 -3.21
CA VAL A 119 4.17 -12.84 -3.56
C VAL A 119 3.95 -14.04 -2.66
N ALA A 120 3.82 -13.84 -1.34
CA ALA A 120 3.51 -14.92 -0.40
C ALA A 120 2.21 -15.64 -0.77
N ARG A 121 1.16 -14.89 -1.10
CA ARG A 121 -0.13 -15.43 -1.54
C ARG A 121 -0.01 -16.24 -2.84
N LYS A 122 0.88 -15.85 -3.76
CA LYS A 122 1.15 -16.60 -5.00
C LYS A 122 1.91 -17.90 -4.76
N VAL A 123 2.88 -17.91 -3.84
CA VAL A 123 3.64 -19.12 -3.47
C VAL A 123 2.74 -20.22 -2.90
N ILE A 124 1.70 -19.86 -2.13
CA ILE A 124 0.76 -20.84 -1.54
C ILE A 124 0.03 -21.68 -2.60
N VAL A 125 -0.21 -21.12 -3.79
CA VAL A 125 -1.01 -21.77 -4.85
C VAL A 125 -0.14 -22.41 -5.93
N PHE A 126 1.18 -22.47 -5.73
CA PHE A 126 2.09 -23.14 -6.64
C PHE A 126 1.85 -24.66 -6.68
N ASP A 127 1.82 -25.20 -7.90
CA ASP A 127 1.86 -26.64 -8.13
C ASP A 127 3.32 -27.10 -8.26
N TYR A 128 3.87 -27.59 -7.17
CA TYR A 128 5.25 -28.04 -7.07
C TYR A 128 5.54 -29.34 -7.85
N GLN A 129 4.53 -29.99 -8.45
CA GLN A 129 4.76 -31.18 -9.27
C GLN A 129 5.22 -30.83 -10.69
N ILE A 130 4.85 -29.65 -11.19
CA ILE A 130 5.14 -29.20 -12.56
C ILE A 130 6.13 -28.03 -12.60
N LEU A 131 6.41 -27.40 -11.45
CA LEU A 131 7.30 -26.25 -11.37
C LEU A 131 8.77 -26.67 -11.40
N ASP A 132 9.53 -26.02 -12.29
CA ASP A 132 10.97 -26.17 -12.34
C ASP A 132 11.61 -25.69 -11.03
N PRO A 133 12.58 -26.43 -10.45
CA PRO A 133 13.28 -26.02 -9.23
C PRO A 133 13.87 -24.60 -9.29
N GLY A 134 14.29 -24.14 -10.47
CA GLY A 134 14.79 -22.78 -10.68
C GLY A 134 13.75 -21.71 -10.35
N TYR A 135 12.47 -21.96 -10.62
CA TYR A 135 11.39 -21.03 -10.30
C TYR A 135 11.17 -20.89 -8.79
N ILE A 136 11.34 -21.99 -8.05
CA ILE A 136 11.23 -22.03 -6.59
C ILE A 136 12.37 -21.19 -5.97
N TRP A 137 13.61 -21.41 -6.42
CA TRP A 137 14.77 -20.63 -5.95
C TRP A 137 14.64 -19.13 -6.30
N ALA A 138 14.20 -18.81 -7.52
CA ALA A 138 13.98 -17.42 -7.94
C ALA A 138 12.90 -16.74 -7.07
N THR A 139 11.81 -17.43 -6.76
CA THR A 139 10.74 -16.89 -5.91
C THR A 139 11.18 -16.75 -4.46
N GLY A 140 12.00 -17.67 -3.94
CA GLY A 140 12.64 -17.56 -2.63
C GLY A 140 13.57 -16.35 -2.53
N ALA A 141 14.41 -16.13 -3.54
CA ALA A 141 15.27 -14.95 -3.61
C ALA A 141 14.47 -13.64 -3.65
N LEU A 142 13.37 -13.60 -4.41
CA LEU A 142 12.44 -12.47 -4.45
C LEU A 142 11.81 -12.18 -3.08
N LEU A 143 11.34 -13.21 -2.38
CA LEU A 143 10.78 -13.08 -1.03
C LEU A 143 11.80 -12.52 -0.04
N ILE A 144 13.05 -12.99 -0.08
CA ILE A 144 14.12 -12.49 0.79
C ILE A 144 14.43 -11.03 0.46
N ALA A 145 14.55 -10.67 -0.83
CA ALA A 145 14.82 -9.29 -1.24
C ALA A 145 13.70 -8.32 -0.80
N LEU A 146 12.43 -8.71 -0.94
CA LEU A 146 11.30 -7.93 -0.46
C LEU A 146 11.25 -7.85 1.07
N GLY A 147 11.56 -8.95 1.76
CA GLY A 147 11.65 -8.98 3.23
C GLY A 147 12.72 -8.05 3.78
N ILE A 148 13.92 -8.05 3.19
CA ILE A 148 15.01 -7.11 3.53
C ILE A 148 14.57 -5.67 3.25
N THR A 149 13.96 -5.40 2.09
CA THR A 149 13.46 -4.07 1.74
C THR A 149 12.44 -3.56 2.76
N TYR A 150 11.49 -4.41 3.14
CA TYR A 150 10.50 -4.08 4.17
C TYR A 150 11.15 -3.78 5.53
N TRP A 151 12.12 -4.61 5.94
CA TRP A 151 12.85 -4.43 7.19
C TRP A 151 13.60 -3.09 7.24
N LEU A 152 14.33 -2.74 6.18
CA LEU A 152 15.06 -1.46 6.08
C LEU A 152 14.12 -0.25 6.16
N VAL A 153 13.00 -0.29 5.42
CA VAL A 153 12.01 0.80 5.43
C VAL A 153 11.31 0.91 6.79
N ALA A 154 10.99 -0.23 7.42
CA ALA A 154 10.34 -0.26 8.72
C ALA A 154 11.27 0.22 9.87
N TRP A 155 12.58 -0.02 9.78
CA TRP A 155 13.55 0.36 10.81
C TRP A 155 13.65 1.88 11.02
N LYS A 156 13.43 2.69 9.97
CA LYS A 156 13.70 4.14 10.00
C LYS A 156 12.68 4.97 10.81
N HIS A 157 11.59 4.36 11.31
CA HIS A 157 10.58 5.03 12.13
C HIS A 157 10.28 4.30 13.46
N PRO A 158 11.17 4.36 14.47
CA PRO A 158 10.80 4.00 15.82
C PRO A 158 9.75 5.02 16.33
N ARG A 159 8.53 4.55 16.65
CA ARG A 159 7.50 5.34 17.34
C ARG A 159 8.10 5.92 18.62
N LYS A 160 8.37 7.23 18.65
CA LYS A 160 8.55 7.98 19.91
C LYS A 160 7.15 8.29 20.45
N VAL A 161 6.54 7.34 21.17
CA VAL A 161 5.19 7.51 21.77
C VAL A 161 5.21 7.38 23.30
N LEU A 162 6.37 7.41 23.98
CA LEU A 162 6.43 7.17 25.43
C LEU A 162 7.25 8.20 26.22
N LEU A 163 7.18 9.50 25.90
CA LEU A 163 7.85 10.55 26.71
C LEU A 163 6.97 11.79 26.95
N ARG A 164 5.64 11.63 27.06
CA ARG A 164 4.76 12.77 27.43
C ARG A 164 3.71 12.48 28.50
N GLN A 165 3.54 11.23 28.94
CA GLN A 165 2.61 10.94 30.05
C GLN A 165 3.31 10.95 31.43
N GLU A 166 4.64 10.87 31.49
CA GLU A 166 5.36 10.83 32.77
C GLU A 166 5.81 12.21 33.27
N TYR A 167 5.42 13.30 32.59
CA TYR A 167 5.73 14.68 33.02
C TYR A 167 4.48 15.52 33.36
N GLU A 168 3.27 14.98 33.17
CA GLU A 168 2.01 15.66 33.55
C GLU A 168 1.45 15.17 34.90
N ASP A 169 2.01 14.12 35.49
CA ASP A 169 1.56 13.54 36.77
C ASP A 169 2.41 13.97 37.98
N GLU A 170 3.15 15.08 37.88
CA GLU A 170 3.73 15.69 39.07
C GLU A 170 2.73 16.72 39.66
N PRO A 171 2.06 16.43 40.79
CA PRO A 171 1.16 17.39 41.40
C PRO A 171 1.97 18.59 41.87
N ARG A 172 1.75 19.71 41.20
CA ARG A 172 2.25 21.03 41.59
C ARG A 172 1.47 21.54 42.80
N ASP A 173 1.63 20.91 43.96
CA ASP A 173 1.17 21.50 45.22
C ASP A 173 1.85 20.87 46.46
N ARG A 174 2.81 21.62 47.02
CA ARG A 174 3.00 21.90 48.46
C ARG A 174 4.20 22.83 48.68
#